data_AF-A0A4Y9F5E4-F1
#
_entry.id   AF-A0A4Y9F5E4-F1
#
_cell.length_a   1.000
_cell.length_b   1.000
_cell.length_c   1.000
_cell.angle_alpha   90.00
_cell.angle_beta   90.00
_cell.angle_gamma   90.00
#
_symmetry.space_group_name_H-M   'P 1'
#
loop_
_entity.id
_entity.type
_entity.pdbx_description
1 polymer ?
#
loop_
_entity_poly.entity_id
_entity_poly.type
_entity_poly.pdbx_seq_one_letter_code
_entity_poly.pdbx_strand_id
1 'polypeptide(L)'
;MTQNLTPLEEADRELARAQELIAAGQLADALPILQTAAGGFESAGEVFGQILALKILSEVNRDLGNLAPALTEVTRAHALLADAKSDAEQLPDFATEVGSLHAELGHFERSKTWYTQGLRGYEAQGNAEGQAHNLVALAGLARQAQNEAGAQSYLAQAYELYASGNHTVQLMHVRNAQAQGLLAVGGSGRCPPPAH
;
A
#
# COMPACT_ATOMS: atom_id res chain seq x y z
N MET A 1 35.62 -18.92 -20.33
CA MET A 1 36.09 -18.06 -19.21
C MET A 1 34.85 -17.56 -18.52
N THR A 2 34.53 -18.07 -17.33
CA THR A 2 33.49 -17.47 -16.48
C THR A 2 34.01 -16.11 -16.04
N GLN A 3 33.37 -15.02 -16.48
CA GLN A 3 33.63 -13.72 -15.88
C GLN A 3 33.23 -13.81 -14.40
N ASN A 4 34.16 -13.51 -13.50
CA ASN A 4 33.81 -13.30 -12.09
C ASN A 4 33.09 -11.95 -12.03
N LEU A 5 31.79 -11.99 -11.81
CA LEU A 5 31.00 -10.79 -11.59
C LEU A 5 31.32 -10.21 -10.21
N THR A 6 31.21 -8.90 -10.09
CA THR A 6 31.20 -8.22 -8.80
C THR A 6 29.91 -8.54 -8.03
N PRO A 7 29.89 -8.39 -6.69
CA PRO A 7 28.67 -8.60 -5.91
C PRO A 7 27.47 -7.76 -6.40
N LEU A 8 27.72 -6.54 -6.89
CA LEU A 8 26.68 -5.68 -7.47
C LEU A 8 26.15 -6.26 -8.79
N GLU A 9 27.03 -6.65 -9.71
CA GLU A 9 26.62 -7.26 -10.99
C GLU A 9 25.89 -8.59 -10.79
N GLU A 10 26.26 -9.36 -9.76
CA GLU A 10 25.50 -10.56 -9.37
C GLU A 10 24.10 -10.20 -8.87
N ALA A 11 23.98 -9.19 -8.00
CA ALA A 11 22.70 -8.72 -7.48
C ALA A 11 21.77 -8.23 -8.61
N ASP A 12 22.29 -7.43 -9.54
CA ASP A 12 21.56 -6.95 -10.72
C ASP A 12 21.06 -8.11 -11.59
N ARG A 13 21.92 -9.11 -11.82
CA ARG A 13 21.54 -10.29 -12.60
C ARG A 13 20.45 -11.10 -11.92
N GLU A 14 20.56 -11.32 -10.61
CA GLU A 14 19.50 -12.04 -9.87
C GLU A 14 18.19 -11.24 -9.87
N LEU A 15 18.23 -9.91 -9.72
CA LEU A 15 17.04 -9.07 -9.82
C LEU A 15 16.36 -9.21 -11.18
N ALA A 16 17.12 -9.11 -12.27
CA ALA A 16 16.58 -9.28 -13.62
C ALA A 16 15.95 -10.67 -13.82
N ARG A 17 16.63 -11.73 -13.37
CA ARG A 17 16.11 -13.11 -13.43
C ARG A 17 14.83 -13.28 -12.63
N ALA A 18 14.75 -12.68 -11.43
CA ALA A 18 13.53 -12.70 -10.64
C ALA A 18 12.37 -12.01 -11.37
N GLN A 19 12.61 -10.88 -12.03
CA GLN A 19 11.60 -10.17 -12.82
C GLN A 19 11.10 -11.00 -14.01
N GLU A 20 11.97 -11.77 -14.67
CA GLU A 20 11.55 -12.71 -15.73
C GLU A 20 10.61 -13.79 -15.18
N LEU A 21 10.90 -14.36 -14.00
CA LEU A 21 10.04 -15.34 -13.35
C LEU A 21 8.70 -14.71 -12.94
N ILE A 22 8.70 -13.49 -12.40
CA ILE A 22 7.47 -12.76 -12.06
C ILE A 22 6.61 -12.54 -13.31
N ALA A 23 7.22 -12.10 -14.42
CA ALA A 23 6.53 -11.93 -15.69
C ALA A 23 5.96 -13.25 -16.24
N ALA A 24 6.59 -14.38 -15.93
CA ALA A 24 6.09 -15.72 -16.24
C ALA A 24 5.06 -16.27 -15.23
N GLY A 25 4.71 -15.51 -14.18
CA GLY A 25 3.80 -15.93 -13.12
C GLY A 25 4.41 -16.91 -12.11
N GLN A 26 5.71 -17.14 -12.16
CA GLN A 26 6.46 -18.07 -11.30
C GLN A 26 6.89 -17.38 -9.99
N LEU A 27 5.93 -16.84 -9.25
CA LEU A 27 6.18 -16.03 -8.05
C LEU A 27 6.96 -16.78 -6.96
N ALA A 28 6.64 -18.06 -6.73
CA ALA A 28 7.32 -18.88 -5.73
C ALA A 28 8.80 -19.14 -6.09
N ASP A 29 9.11 -19.26 -7.37
CA ASP A 29 10.48 -19.45 -7.85
C ASP A 29 11.29 -18.14 -7.80
N ALA A 30 10.61 -16.99 -7.95
CA ALA A 30 11.23 -15.67 -7.88
C ALA A 30 11.67 -15.27 -6.46
N LEU A 31 10.93 -15.68 -5.42
CA LEU A 31 11.21 -15.34 -4.02
C LEU A 31 12.67 -15.55 -3.57
N PRO A 32 13.26 -16.77 -3.67
CA PRO A 32 14.64 -16.98 -3.21
C PRO A 32 15.66 -16.17 -4.03
N ILE A 33 15.34 -15.86 -5.29
CA ILE A 33 16.20 -15.06 -6.17
C ILE A 33 16.15 -13.59 -5.75
N LEU A 34 14.97 -13.05 -5.46
CA LEU A 34 14.81 -11.69 -4.91
C LEU A 34 15.52 -11.53 -3.56
N GLN A 35 15.44 -12.53 -2.68
CA GLN A 35 16.18 -12.53 -1.42
C GLN A 35 17.69 -12.46 -1.64
N THR A 36 18.19 -13.22 -2.63
CA THR A 36 19.60 -13.19 -3.02
C THR A 36 19.99 -11.82 -3.58
N ALA A 37 19.17 -11.24 -4.45
CA ALA A 37 19.39 -9.90 -5.01
C ALA A 37 19.41 -8.82 -3.92
N ALA A 38 18.42 -8.80 -3.03
CA ALA A 38 18.34 -7.83 -1.94
C ALA A 38 19.56 -7.91 -0.99
N GLY A 39 20.02 -9.12 -0.64
CA GLY A 39 21.22 -9.32 0.15
C GLY A 39 22.51 -8.95 -0.59
N GLY A 40 22.54 -9.13 -1.90
CA GLY A 40 23.64 -8.70 -2.77
C GLY A 40 23.78 -7.19 -2.81
N PHE A 41 22.69 -6.45 -3.04
CA PHE A 41 22.67 -4.99 -2.99
C PHE A 41 23.08 -4.44 -1.62
N GLU A 42 22.59 -5.06 -0.54
CA GLU A 42 23.00 -4.72 0.83
C GLU A 42 24.51 -4.87 1.02
N SER A 43 25.08 -6.01 0.60
CA SER A 43 26.51 -6.30 0.74
C SER A 43 27.38 -5.39 -0.15
N ALA A 44 26.85 -4.95 -1.29
CA ALA A 44 27.49 -4.01 -2.19
C ALA A 44 27.36 -2.55 -1.74
N GLY A 45 26.53 -2.25 -0.73
CA GLY A 45 26.23 -0.89 -0.29
C GLY A 45 25.38 -0.10 -1.30
N GLU A 46 24.67 -0.77 -2.19
CA GLU A 46 23.82 -0.13 -3.20
C GLU A 46 22.39 -0.02 -2.66
N VAL A 47 22.09 1.15 -2.09
CA VAL A 47 20.89 1.36 -1.28
C VAL A 47 19.61 1.35 -2.12
N PHE A 48 19.63 1.92 -3.34
CA PHE A 48 18.40 2.07 -4.13
C PHE A 48 17.94 0.74 -4.75
N GLY A 49 18.87 -0.09 -5.20
CA GLY A 49 18.63 -1.46 -5.64
C GLY A 49 18.17 -2.34 -4.50
N GLN A 50 18.70 -2.15 -3.27
CA GLN A 50 18.17 -2.83 -2.10
C GLN A 50 16.71 -2.44 -1.83
N ILE A 51 16.38 -1.14 -1.87
CA ILE A 51 15.00 -0.64 -1.72
C ILE A 51 14.08 -1.26 -2.77
N LEU A 52 14.50 -1.27 -4.03
CA LEU A 52 13.73 -1.83 -5.14
C LEU A 52 13.51 -3.34 -4.97
N ALA A 53 14.56 -4.10 -4.67
CA ALA A 53 14.47 -5.54 -4.46
C ALA A 53 13.56 -5.89 -3.28
N LEU A 54 13.63 -5.14 -2.18
CA LEU A 54 12.74 -5.31 -1.02
C LEU A 54 11.29 -4.98 -1.35
N LYS A 55 11.03 -3.93 -2.15
CA LYS A 55 9.68 -3.60 -2.61
C LYS A 55 9.08 -4.74 -3.43
N ILE A 56 9.82 -5.25 -4.42
CA ILE A 56 9.38 -6.37 -5.26
C ILE A 56 9.20 -7.63 -4.43
N LEU A 57 10.09 -7.90 -3.47
CA LEU A 57 9.96 -9.04 -2.57
C LEU A 57 8.68 -8.95 -1.72
N SER A 58 8.34 -7.74 -1.25
CA SER A 58 7.10 -7.50 -0.52
C SER A 58 5.86 -7.77 -1.37
N GLU A 59 5.84 -7.27 -2.61
CA GLU A 59 4.75 -7.50 -3.57
C GLU A 59 4.57 -8.99 -3.86
N VAL A 60 5.65 -9.71 -4.17
CA VAL A 60 5.62 -11.14 -4.44
C VAL A 60 5.16 -11.94 -3.21
N ASN A 61 5.64 -11.59 -2.02
CA ASN A 61 5.17 -12.22 -0.79
C ASN A 61 3.68 -11.96 -0.55
N ARG A 62 3.20 -10.73 -0.77
CA ARG A 62 1.78 -10.38 -0.62
C ARG A 62 0.92 -11.19 -1.59
N ASP A 63 1.32 -11.30 -2.85
CA ASP A 63 0.60 -12.07 -3.88
C ASP A 63 0.54 -13.58 -3.55
N LEU A 64 1.56 -14.10 -2.87
CA LEU A 64 1.59 -15.47 -2.37
C LEU A 64 0.86 -15.65 -1.02
N GLY A 65 0.31 -14.58 -0.43
CA GLY A 65 -0.38 -14.60 0.87
C GLY A 65 0.55 -14.53 2.09
N ASN A 66 1.86 -14.33 1.88
CA ASN A 66 2.87 -14.20 2.93
C ASN A 66 2.91 -12.76 3.47
N LEU A 67 1.83 -12.34 4.13
CA LEU A 67 1.64 -10.94 4.56
C LEU A 67 2.66 -10.43 5.59
N ALA A 68 3.12 -11.30 6.51
CA ALA A 68 4.08 -10.90 7.54
C ALA A 68 5.51 -10.66 6.98
N PRO A 69 6.06 -11.53 6.12
CA PRO A 69 7.25 -11.21 5.33
C PRO A 69 7.09 -9.94 4.50
N ALA A 70 5.97 -9.82 3.76
CA ALA A 70 5.71 -8.65 2.93
C ALA A 70 5.78 -7.35 3.75
N LEU A 71 5.13 -7.31 4.91
CA LEU A 71 5.15 -6.15 5.80
C LEU A 71 6.56 -5.81 6.27
N THR A 72 7.36 -6.83 6.61
CA THR A 72 8.75 -6.64 7.05
C THR A 72 9.59 -5.99 5.95
N GLU A 73 9.43 -6.46 4.72
CA GLU A 73 10.24 -6.04 3.57
C GLU A 73 9.90 -4.60 3.14
N VAL A 74 8.62 -4.26 3.00
CA VAL A 74 8.23 -2.89 2.62
C VAL A 74 8.51 -1.89 3.73
N THR A 75 8.39 -2.28 5.02
CA THR A 75 8.76 -1.41 6.14
C THR A 75 10.27 -1.14 6.14
N ARG A 76 11.08 -2.15 5.82
CA ARG A 76 12.53 -2.00 5.67
C ARG A 76 12.87 -1.08 4.49
N ALA A 77 12.22 -1.28 3.34
CA ALA A 77 12.40 -0.43 2.16
C ALA A 77 12.03 1.04 2.44
N HIS A 78 10.91 1.28 3.13
CA HIS A 78 10.50 2.61 3.60
C HIS A 78 11.58 3.25 4.47
N ALA A 79 12.10 2.52 5.46
CA ALA A 79 13.11 3.04 6.38
C ALA A 79 14.42 3.40 5.64
N LEU A 80 14.90 2.52 4.76
CA LEU A 80 16.07 2.77 3.94
C LEU A 80 15.89 4.01 3.05
N LEU A 81 14.72 4.16 2.42
CA LEU A 81 14.42 5.33 1.60
C LEU A 81 14.41 6.61 2.44
N ALA A 82 13.77 6.59 3.61
CA ALA A 82 13.70 7.74 4.51
C ALA A 82 15.09 8.18 5.01
N ASP A 83 15.97 7.21 5.30
CA ASP A 83 17.34 7.46 5.74
C ASP A 83 18.22 7.98 4.60
N ALA A 84 18.08 7.42 3.39
CA ALA A 84 18.87 7.81 2.23
C ALA A 84 18.41 9.14 1.61
N LYS A 85 17.10 9.40 1.60
CA LYS A 85 16.45 10.55 0.97
C LYS A 85 15.11 10.87 1.64
N SER A 86 15.16 11.68 2.68
CA SER A 86 13.99 12.04 3.50
C SER A 86 12.92 12.88 2.79
N ASP A 87 13.24 13.46 1.63
CA ASP A 87 12.32 14.21 0.76
C ASP A 87 11.91 13.42 -0.49
N ALA A 88 12.15 12.10 -0.52
CA ALA A 88 11.81 11.26 -1.66
C ALA A 88 10.30 11.26 -1.93
N GLU A 89 9.94 11.48 -3.19
CA GLU A 89 8.54 11.51 -3.65
C GLU A 89 7.83 10.17 -3.41
N GLN A 90 8.56 9.07 -3.31
CA GLN A 90 8.03 7.71 -3.14
C GLN A 90 7.69 7.37 -1.68
N LEU A 91 8.10 8.17 -0.69
CA LEU A 91 7.84 7.89 0.73
C LEU A 91 6.34 7.68 1.05
N PRO A 92 5.39 8.44 0.48
CA PRO A 92 3.97 8.24 0.72
C PRO A 92 3.46 6.92 0.11
N ASP A 93 4.02 6.48 -1.02
CA ASP A 93 3.69 5.20 -1.65
C ASP A 93 4.02 4.05 -0.69
N PHE A 94 5.26 4.03 -0.19
CA PHE A 94 5.71 3.04 0.79
C PHE A 94 4.88 3.08 2.08
N ALA A 95 4.57 4.27 2.60
CA ALA A 95 3.71 4.41 3.78
C ALA A 95 2.30 3.85 3.54
N THR A 96 1.74 4.06 2.35
CA THR A 96 0.44 3.53 1.93
C THR A 96 0.46 2.00 1.85
N GLU A 97 1.51 1.42 1.26
CA GLU A 97 1.69 -0.04 1.17
C GLU A 97 1.84 -0.69 2.55
N VAL A 98 2.63 -0.10 3.44
CA VAL A 98 2.76 -0.55 4.84
C VAL A 98 1.40 -0.49 5.55
N GLY A 99 0.64 0.58 5.34
CA GLY A 99 -0.72 0.75 5.86
C GLY A 99 -1.67 -0.36 5.39
N SER A 100 -1.61 -0.71 4.11
CA SER A 100 -2.41 -1.80 3.51
C SER A 100 -2.11 -3.15 4.13
N LEU A 101 -0.84 -3.51 4.24
CA LEU A 101 -0.44 -4.79 4.83
C LEU A 101 -0.82 -4.89 6.30
N HIS A 102 -0.74 -3.79 7.05
CA HIS A 102 -1.30 -3.76 8.40
C HIS A 102 -2.81 -3.99 8.43
N ALA A 103 -3.58 -3.43 7.49
CA ALA A 103 -5.03 -3.65 7.42
C ALA A 103 -5.35 -5.12 7.13
N GLU A 104 -4.66 -5.73 6.15
CA GLU A 104 -4.83 -7.14 5.77
C GLU A 104 -4.48 -8.11 6.91
N LEU A 105 -3.49 -7.74 7.73
CA LEU A 105 -3.12 -8.48 8.95
C LEU A 105 -4.05 -8.20 10.15
N GLY A 106 -5.05 -7.32 10.02
CA GLY A 106 -5.96 -6.93 11.11
C GLY A 106 -5.37 -5.96 12.13
N HIS A 107 -4.19 -5.38 11.87
CA HIS A 107 -3.52 -4.39 12.70
C HIS A 107 -4.08 -2.97 12.48
N PHE A 108 -5.38 -2.77 12.69
CA PHE A 108 -6.10 -1.56 12.25
C PHE A 108 -5.54 -0.23 12.78
N GLU A 109 -5.10 -0.15 14.04
CA GLU A 109 -4.52 1.08 14.60
C GLU A 109 -3.17 1.45 13.95
N ARG A 110 -2.34 0.44 13.65
CA ARG A 110 -1.08 0.64 12.93
C ARG A 110 -1.35 1.05 11.49
N SER A 111 -2.30 0.38 10.84
CA SER A 111 -2.75 0.72 9.49
C SER A 111 -3.22 2.18 9.39
N LYS A 112 -4.05 2.63 10.34
CA LYS A 112 -4.53 4.01 10.39
C LYS A 112 -3.38 5.02 10.52
N THR A 113 -2.39 4.72 11.36
CA THR A 113 -1.19 5.56 11.51
C THR A 113 -0.46 5.71 10.18
N TRP A 114 -0.20 4.59 9.50
CA TRP A 114 0.52 4.57 8.23
C TRP A 114 -0.24 5.23 7.08
N TYR A 115 -1.55 4.98 6.91
CA TYR A 115 -2.36 5.69 5.92
C TYR A 115 -2.46 7.19 6.21
N THR A 116 -2.46 7.60 7.48
CA THR A 116 -2.41 9.03 7.85
C THR A 116 -1.06 9.66 7.45
N GLN A 117 0.03 8.91 7.59
CA GLN A 117 1.35 9.35 7.15
C GLN A 117 1.43 9.46 5.62
N GLY A 118 0.93 8.46 4.89
CA GLY A 118 0.82 8.49 3.42
C GLY A 118 -0.03 9.66 2.94
N LEU A 119 -1.19 9.88 3.56
CA LEU A 119 -2.05 11.04 3.27
C LEU A 119 -1.30 12.37 3.39
N ARG A 120 -0.62 12.61 4.52
CA ARG A 120 0.16 13.85 4.73
C ARG A 120 1.25 14.03 3.68
N GLY A 121 1.90 12.93 3.30
CA GLY A 121 2.91 12.94 2.26
C GLY A 121 2.35 13.36 0.90
N TYR A 122 1.23 12.77 0.48
CA TYR A 122 0.56 13.16 -0.77
C TYR A 122 -0.09 14.54 -0.72
N GLU A 123 -0.54 15.01 0.45
CA GLU A 123 -0.96 16.41 0.67
C GLU A 123 0.20 17.38 0.37
N ALA A 124 1.39 17.11 0.92
CA ALA A 124 2.58 17.92 0.69
C ALA A 124 3.00 17.95 -0.79
N GLN A 125 2.78 16.85 -1.52
CA GLN A 125 3.08 16.73 -2.95
C GLN A 125 1.99 17.28 -3.86
N GLY A 126 0.80 17.62 -3.34
CA GLY A 126 -0.36 17.95 -4.16
C GLY A 126 -0.91 16.79 -4.99
N ASN A 127 -0.58 15.54 -4.64
CA ASN A 127 -1.04 14.35 -5.34
C ASN A 127 -2.47 13.98 -4.90
N ALA A 128 -3.46 14.48 -5.63
CA ALA A 128 -4.87 14.28 -5.32
C ALA A 128 -5.30 12.79 -5.36
N GLU A 129 -4.71 11.99 -6.25
CA GLU A 129 -5.05 10.56 -6.36
C GLU A 129 -4.56 9.78 -5.13
N GLY A 130 -3.31 10.00 -4.71
CA GLY A 130 -2.74 9.38 -3.52
C GLY A 130 -3.45 9.80 -2.23
N GLN A 131 -3.83 11.07 -2.11
CA GLN A 131 -4.66 11.57 -1.01
C GLN A 131 -6.00 10.84 -0.96
N ALA A 132 -6.72 10.79 -2.08
CA ALA A 132 -8.04 10.19 -2.16
C ALA A 132 -7.99 8.68 -1.86
N HIS A 133 -6.97 7.96 -2.33
CA HIS A 133 -6.76 6.55 -2.00
C HIS A 133 -6.66 6.37 -0.48
N ASN A 134 -5.76 7.12 0.18
CA ASN A 134 -5.55 7.01 1.62
C ASN A 134 -6.83 7.37 2.42
N LEU A 135 -7.58 8.37 1.98
CA LEU A 135 -8.87 8.73 2.58
C LEU A 135 -9.90 7.60 2.47
N VAL A 136 -10.01 6.92 1.33
CA VAL A 136 -10.91 5.75 1.20
C VAL A 136 -10.49 4.63 2.14
N ALA A 137 -9.18 4.36 2.26
CA ALA A 137 -8.69 3.34 3.19
C ALA A 137 -8.99 3.70 4.65
N LEU A 138 -8.77 4.95 5.04
CA LEU A 138 -9.12 5.47 6.37
C LEU A 138 -10.63 5.39 6.65
N ALA A 139 -11.48 5.60 5.64
CA ALA A 139 -12.92 5.41 5.77
C ALA A 139 -13.29 3.95 6.06
N GLY A 140 -12.64 3.00 5.39
CA GLY A 140 -12.79 1.56 5.67
C GLY A 140 -12.41 1.21 7.11
N LEU A 141 -11.28 1.73 7.60
CA LEU A 141 -10.85 1.54 8.98
C LEU A 141 -11.81 2.19 9.98
N ALA A 142 -12.34 3.38 9.68
CA ALA A 142 -13.32 4.05 10.52
C ALA A 142 -14.62 3.22 10.66
N ARG A 143 -15.08 2.57 9.58
CA ARG A 143 -16.22 1.64 9.64
C ARG A 143 -15.94 0.41 10.47
N GLN A 144 -14.75 -0.17 10.34
CA GLN A 144 -14.33 -1.30 11.16
C GLN A 144 -14.37 -0.94 12.66
N ALA A 145 -14.03 0.32 12.99
CA ALA A 145 -14.13 0.89 14.34
C ALA A 145 -15.55 1.39 14.71
N GLN A 146 -16.59 1.08 13.93
CA GLN A 146 -17.98 1.53 14.13
C GLN A 146 -18.13 3.07 14.16
N ASN A 147 -17.21 3.80 13.52
CA ASN A 147 -17.24 5.25 13.38
C ASN A 147 -17.73 5.65 11.98
N GLU A 148 -19.04 5.51 11.74
CA GLU A 148 -19.64 5.83 10.43
C GLU A 148 -19.54 7.33 10.11
N ALA A 149 -19.66 8.21 11.10
CA ALA A 149 -19.52 9.66 10.88
C ALA A 149 -18.11 10.03 10.36
N GLY A 150 -17.06 9.44 10.95
CA GLY A 150 -15.69 9.58 10.47
C GLY A 150 -15.50 9.01 9.07
N ALA A 151 -16.08 7.83 8.79
CA ALA A 151 -16.01 7.22 7.48
C ALA A 151 -16.63 8.10 6.38
N GLN A 152 -17.81 8.68 6.64
CA GLN A 152 -18.47 9.58 5.68
C GLN A 152 -17.67 10.86 5.46
N SER A 153 -17.05 11.41 6.51
CA SER A 153 -16.16 12.58 6.38
C SER A 153 -14.97 12.30 5.47
N TYR A 154 -14.32 11.14 5.62
CA TYR A 154 -13.20 10.75 4.75
C TYR A 154 -13.66 10.50 3.30
N LEU A 155 -14.80 9.82 3.10
CA LEU A 155 -15.34 9.58 1.76
C LEU A 155 -15.75 10.87 1.05
N ALA A 156 -16.28 11.85 1.77
CA ALA A 156 -16.60 13.16 1.21
C ALA A 156 -15.34 13.88 0.69
N GLN A 157 -14.26 13.89 1.47
CA GLN A 157 -12.97 14.45 1.04
C GLN A 157 -12.39 13.72 -0.17
N ALA A 158 -12.41 12.37 -0.17
CA ALA A 158 -11.96 11.57 -1.32
C ALA A 158 -12.78 11.85 -2.59
N TYR A 159 -14.09 12.06 -2.44
CA TYR A 159 -14.98 12.38 -3.55
C TYR A 159 -14.60 13.71 -4.21
N GLU A 160 -14.36 14.76 -3.41
CA GLU A 160 -13.98 16.09 -3.93
C GLU A 160 -12.69 16.01 -4.75
N LEU A 161 -11.69 15.30 -4.23
CA LEU A 161 -10.40 15.08 -4.91
C LEU A 161 -10.59 14.34 -6.24
N TYR A 162 -11.28 13.19 -6.25
CA TYR A 162 -11.51 12.44 -7.48
C TYR A 162 -12.38 13.18 -8.50
N ALA A 163 -13.36 13.97 -8.03
CA ALA A 163 -14.25 14.75 -8.89
C ALA A 163 -13.49 15.83 -9.67
N SER A 164 -12.49 16.45 -9.03
CA SER A 164 -11.65 17.45 -9.69
C SER A 164 -10.70 16.85 -10.75
N GLY A 165 -10.31 15.58 -10.61
CA GLY A 165 -9.34 14.92 -11.49
C GLY A 165 -9.92 14.01 -12.58
N ASN A 166 -11.23 14.02 -12.80
CA ASN A 166 -11.92 13.18 -13.82
C ASN A 166 -11.77 11.65 -13.62
N HIS A 167 -11.61 11.19 -12.37
CA HIS A 167 -11.38 9.79 -12.01
C HIS A 167 -12.70 9.00 -11.93
N THR A 168 -13.31 8.71 -13.08
CA THR A 168 -14.69 8.18 -13.16
C THR A 168 -14.90 6.85 -12.43
N VAL A 169 -13.94 5.91 -12.51
CA VAL A 169 -14.04 4.60 -11.84
C VAL A 169 -13.93 4.76 -10.32
N GLN A 170 -12.93 5.51 -9.87
CA GLN A 170 -12.69 5.78 -8.45
C GLN A 170 -13.88 6.52 -7.82
N LEU A 171 -14.50 7.45 -8.55
CA LEU A 171 -15.74 8.12 -8.13
C LEU A 171 -16.89 7.13 -7.91
N MET A 172 -17.05 6.13 -8.78
CA MET A 172 -18.06 5.10 -8.58
C MET A 172 -17.78 4.29 -7.31
N HIS A 173 -16.52 3.94 -7.04
CA HIS A 173 -16.14 3.23 -5.82
C HIS A 173 -16.46 4.05 -4.56
N VAL A 174 -16.11 5.35 -4.54
CA VAL A 174 -16.42 6.24 -3.41
C VAL A 174 -17.93 6.38 -3.21
N ARG A 175 -18.70 6.58 -4.29
CA ARG A 175 -20.17 6.67 -4.20
C ARG A 175 -20.82 5.39 -3.69
N ASN A 176 -20.34 4.22 -4.16
CA ASN A 176 -20.80 2.94 -3.67
C ASN A 176 -20.50 2.77 -2.18
N ALA A 177 -19.29 3.15 -1.75
CA ALA A 177 -18.91 3.13 -0.35
C ALA A 177 -19.78 4.07 0.49
N GLN A 178 -20.09 5.29 0.03
CA GLN A 178 -21.00 6.21 0.73
C GLN A 178 -22.41 5.64 0.89
N ALA A 179 -22.97 5.06 -0.18
CA ALA A 179 -24.31 4.49 -0.20
C ALA A 179 -24.49 3.32 0.79
N GLN A 180 -23.48 2.44 0.90
CA GLN A 180 -23.49 1.33 1.86
C GLN A 180 -23.61 1.82 3.32
N GLY A 181 -22.96 2.93 3.64
CA GLY A 181 -23.03 3.55 4.96
C GLY A 181 -24.42 4.07 5.31
N LEU A 182 -25.08 4.72 4.35
CA LEU A 182 -26.44 5.26 4.54
C LEU A 182 -27.47 4.15 4.75
N LEU A 183 -27.32 3.02 4.07
CA LEU A 183 -28.20 1.85 4.25
C LEU A 183 -28.03 1.21 5.65
N ALA A 184 -26.81 1.17 6.17
CA ALA A 184 -26.54 0.67 7.53
C ALA A 184 -27.19 1.55 8.61
N VAL A 185 -27.20 2.88 8.41
CA VAL A 185 -27.88 3.82 9.31
C VAL A 185 -29.41 3.74 9.15
N GLY A 186 -29.91 3.64 7.91
CA GLY A 186 -31.33 3.56 7.58
C GLY A 186 -32.03 2.27 8.05
N GLY A 187 -31.30 1.16 8.17
CA GLY A 187 -31.83 -0.11 8.68
C GLY A 187 -32.09 -0.15 10.20
N SER A 188 -31.66 0.87 10.94
CA SER A 188 -31.92 1.00 12.39
C SER A 188 -33.21 1.78 12.71
N GLY A 189 -33.87 2.35 11.69
CA GLY A 189 -35.18 2.98 11.81
C GLY A 189 -36.28 1.92 11.87
N ARG A 190 -36.66 1.51 13.09
CA ARG A 190 -37.88 0.71 13.32
C ARG A 190 -39.06 1.41 12.64
N CYS A 191 -39.74 0.71 11.73
CA CYS A 191 -41.09 1.11 11.33
C CYS A 191 -41.95 1.22 12.60
N PRO A 192 -42.66 2.34 12.83
CA PRO A 192 -43.66 2.35 13.89
C PRO A 192 -44.72 1.29 13.55
N PRO A 193 -45.19 0.50 14.54
CA PRO A 193 -46.25 -0.48 14.28
C PRO A 193 -47.51 0.25 13.79
N PRO A 194 -48.32 -0.39 12.92
CA PRO A 194 -49.55 0.21 12.43
C PRO A 194 -50.46 0.56 13.60
N ALA A 195 -50.97 1.80 13.61
CA ALA A 195 -51.96 2.23 14.58
C ALA A 195 -53.23 1.38 14.39
N HIS A 196 -53.61 0.65 15.43
CA HIS A 196 -54.91 0.00 15.55
C HIS A 196 -55.95 1.01 16.03
#